data_AF-A0A7X5XA88-F1
#
_entry.id   AF-A0A7X5XA88-F1
#
_cell.length_a   1.000
_cell.length_b   1.000
_cell.length_c   1.000
_cell.angle_alpha   90.00
_cell.angle_beta   90.00
_cell.angle_gamma   90.00
#
_symmetry.space_group_name_H-M   'P 1'
#
loop_
_entity.id
_entity.type
_entity.pdbx_description
1 polymer ?
#
loop_
_entity_poly.entity_id
_entity_poly.type
_entity_poly.pdbx_seq_one_letter_code
_entity_poly.pdbx_strand_id
1 'polypeptide(L)'
;MPDTQPETPLGTRLARQCLDTDHPIDELSAKHPSAEPLHHFSRAIISLINELDAYDRTSELERRALVARATRARLRTVDHRGNAYGAQAAAARMEHTCIRRDLTATHLSLLLTAYHAATSTSAQKGNRS
;
A
#
# COMPACT_ATOMS: atom_id res chain seq x y z
N MET A 1 2.08 -25.60 -11.81
CA MET A 1 2.27 -24.34 -11.06
C MET A 1 0.91 -23.66 -11.08
N PRO A 2 0.21 -23.44 -9.95
CA PRO A 2 -1.01 -22.65 -10.02
C PRO A 2 -0.59 -21.24 -10.41
N ASP A 3 -1.16 -20.74 -11.51
CA ASP A 3 -1.13 -19.33 -11.87
C ASP A 3 -1.85 -18.56 -10.76
N THR A 4 -1.11 -18.19 -9.73
CA THR A 4 -1.57 -17.18 -8.79
C THR A 4 -1.67 -15.89 -9.58
N GLN A 5 -2.90 -15.50 -9.94
CA GLN A 5 -3.19 -14.14 -10.37
C GLN A 5 -2.42 -13.17 -9.48
N PRO A 6 -1.82 -12.11 -10.03
CA PRO A 6 -1.17 -11.11 -9.21
C PRO A 6 -2.21 -10.63 -8.18
N GLU A 7 -1.94 -10.90 -6.89
CA GLU A 7 -2.79 -10.40 -5.83
C GLU A 7 -2.94 -8.90 -6.04
N THR A 8 -4.19 -8.41 -6.01
CA THR A 8 -4.42 -6.97 -6.14
C THR A 8 -3.58 -6.26 -5.08
N PRO A 9 -2.73 -5.29 -5.47
CA PRO A 9 -1.88 -4.57 -4.53
C PRO A 9 -2.66 -4.00 -3.35
N LEU A 10 -2.04 -4.01 -2.15
CA LEU A 10 -2.74 -3.72 -0.90
C LEU A 10 -3.49 -2.37 -0.88
N GLY A 11 -2.87 -1.28 -1.34
CA GLY A 11 -3.46 0.05 -1.39
C GLY A 11 -4.65 0.10 -2.33
N THR A 12 -4.51 -0.44 -3.53
CA THR A 12 -5.64 -0.55 -4.47
C THR A 12 -6.77 -1.38 -3.85
N ARG A 13 -6.47 -2.51 -3.21
CA ARG A 13 -7.48 -3.37 -2.56
C ARG A 13 -8.23 -2.66 -1.42
N LEU A 14 -7.52 -1.95 -0.55
CA LEU A 14 -8.14 -1.18 0.54
C LEU A 14 -9.06 -0.09 -0.01
N ALA A 15 -8.62 0.62 -1.05
CA ALA A 15 -9.43 1.65 -1.68
C ALA A 15 -10.69 1.07 -2.35
N ARG A 16 -10.58 -0.07 -3.05
CA ARG A 16 -11.74 -0.79 -3.63
C ARG A 16 -12.78 -1.14 -2.57
N GLN A 17 -12.34 -1.64 -1.42
CA GLN A 17 -13.24 -2.01 -0.32
C GLN A 17 -13.95 -0.79 0.30
N CYS A 18 -13.24 0.33 0.47
CA CYS A 18 -13.83 1.52 1.08
C CYS A 18 -14.72 2.32 0.12
N LEU A 19 -14.40 2.34 -1.18
CA LEU A 19 -15.12 3.11 -2.19
C LEU A 19 -16.19 2.29 -2.93
N ASP A 20 -16.23 0.97 -2.71
CA ASP A 20 -17.15 0.03 -3.35
C ASP A 20 -17.09 0.11 -4.89
N THR A 21 -15.86 0.05 -5.42
CA THR A 21 -15.59 0.25 -6.85
C THR A 21 -14.42 -0.62 -7.30
N ASP A 22 -14.45 -1.05 -8.57
CA ASP A 22 -13.36 -1.81 -9.17
C ASP A 22 -12.18 -0.94 -9.61
N HIS A 23 -12.42 0.36 -9.83
CA HIS A 23 -11.44 1.30 -10.37
C HIS A 23 -11.30 2.55 -9.46
N PRO A 24 -10.78 2.40 -8.23
CA PRO A 24 -10.81 3.46 -7.22
C PRO A 24 -9.99 4.69 -7.61
N ILE A 25 -8.88 4.52 -8.31
CA ILE A 25 -8.04 5.64 -8.76
C ILE A 25 -8.76 6.47 -9.83
N ASP A 26 -9.42 5.81 -10.78
CA ASP A 26 -10.14 6.48 -11.86
C ASP A 26 -11.35 7.23 -11.31
N GLU A 27 -12.08 6.61 -10.38
CA GLU A 27 -13.22 7.23 -9.72
C GLU A 27 -12.83 8.46 -8.89
N LEU A 28 -11.77 8.36 -8.07
CA LEU A 28 -11.23 9.49 -7.31
C LEU A 28 -10.74 10.62 -8.23
N SER A 29 -10.16 10.28 -9.38
CA SER A 29 -9.67 11.26 -10.35
C SER A 29 -10.82 11.96 -11.09
N ALA A 30 -11.90 11.24 -11.39
CA ALA A 30 -13.03 11.74 -12.16
C ALA A 30 -14.02 12.57 -11.34
N LYS A 31 -14.22 12.24 -10.05
CA LYS A 31 -15.28 12.84 -9.23
C LYS A 31 -15.06 14.30 -8.84
N HIS A 32 -13.82 14.79 -8.82
CA HIS A 32 -13.49 16.09 -8.25
C HIS A 32 -12.59 16.94 -9.17
N PRO A 33 -13.16 17.90 -9.92
CA PRO A 33 -12.35 18.86 -10.68
C PRO A 33 -11.44 19.70 -9.77
N SER A 34 -10.35 20.22 -10.31
CA SER A 34 -9.27 20.87 -9.52
C SER A 34 -9.71 22.09 -8.70
N ALA A 35 -10.87 22.66 -8.99
CA ALA A 35 -11.44 23.79 -8.25
C ALA A 35 -12.16 23.37 -6.95
N GLU A 36 -12.41 22.07 -6.74
CA GLU A 36 -13.13 21.59 -5.55
C GLU A 36 -12.17 21.27 -4.39
N PRO A 37 -12.55 21.57 -3.14
CA PRO A 37 -11.75 21.20 -1.96
C PRO A 37 -11.47 19.68 -1.86
N LEU A 38 -12.39 18.84 -2.35
CA LEU A 38 -12.25 17.38 -2.37
C LEU A 38 -11.24 16.87 -3.40
N HIS A 39 -10.83 17.70 -4.36
CA HIS A 39 -9.81 17.33 -5.34
C HIS A 39 -8.47 17.05 -4.67
N HIS A 40 -8.01 17.94 -3.79
CA HIS A 40 -6.76 17.75 -3.06
C HIS A 40 -6.79 16.51 -2.16
N PHE A 41 -7.96 16.23 -1.59
CA PHE A 41 -8.18 15.05 -0.77
C PHE A 41 -8.08 13.76 -1.59
N SER A 42 -8.73 13.73 -2.76
CA SER A 42 -8.68 12.61 -3.71
C SER A 42 -7.27 12.37 -4.23
N ARG A 43 -6.55 13.46 -4.55
CA ARG A 43 -5.12 13.43 -4.93
C ARG A 43 -4.24 12.82 -3.84
N ALA A 44 -4.44 13.19 -2.57
CA ALA A 44 -3.69 12.63 -1.45
C ALA A 44 -3.96 11.13 -1.27
N ILE A 45 -5.23 10.71 -1.39
CA ILE A 45 -5.62 9.29 -1.33
C ILE A 45 -4.96 8.51 -2.46
N ILE A 46 -5.00 9.01 -3.70
CA ILE A 46 -4.34 8.37 -4.85
C ILE A 46 -2.81 8.24 -4.62
N SER A 47 -2.16 9.26 -4.04
CA SER A 47 -0.73 9.18 -3.70
C SER A 47 -0.47 8.04 -2.72
N LEU A 48 -1.24 7.96 -1.63
CA LEU A 48 -1.08 6.92 -0.63
C LEU A 48 -1.39 5.51 -1.15
N ILE A 49 -2.36 5.36 -2.06
CA ILE A 49 -2.62 4.09 -2.75
C ILE A 49 -1.36 3.63 -3.49
N ASN A 50 -0.79 4.51 -4.33
CA ASN A 50 0.39 4.19 -5.12
C ASN A 50 1.63 3.92 -4.26
N GLU A 51 1.82 4.69 -3.19
CA GLU A 51 2.90 4.48 -2.23
C GLU A 51 2.76 3.14 -1.51
N LEU A 52 1.55 2.80 -1.05
CA LEU A 52 1.32 1.53 -0.37
C LEU A 52 1.55 0.35 -1.31
N ASP A 53 1.09 0.44 -2.56
CA ASP A 53 1.31 -0.58 -3.58
C ASP A 53 2.79 -0.74 -3.94
N ALA A 54 3.58 0.33 -3.87
CA ALA A 54 5.03 0.28 -4.02
C ALA A 54 5.70 -0.39 -2.81
N TYR A 55 5.30 -0.04 -1.59
CA TYR A 55 5.85 -0.65 -0.37
C TYR A 55 5.48 -2.12 -0.23
N ASP A 56 4.25 -2.50 -0.58
CA ASP A 56 3.79 -3.88 -0.54
C ASP A 56 4.64 -4.76 -1.48
N ARG A 57 4.83 -4.33 -2.73
CA ARG A 57 5.73 -5.00 -3.69
C ARG A 57 7.18 -5.06 -3.21
N THR A 58 7.70 -3.95 -2.67
CA THR A 58 9.10 -3.88 -2.20
C THR A 58 9.31 -4.81 -1.00
N SER A 59 8.39 -4.82 -0.04
CA SER A 59 8.44 -5.69 1.13
C SER A 59 8.42 -7.16 0.73
N GLU A 60 7.61 -7.55 -0.26
CA GLU A 60 7.57 -8.93 -0.74
C GLU A 60 8.88 -9.34 -1.44
N LEU A 61 9.49 -8.44 -2.22
CA LEU A 61 10.80 -8.67 -2.84
C LEU A 61 11.91 -8.81 -1.77
N GLU A 62 11.91 -7.94 -0.77
CA GLU A 62 12.87 -7.98 0.34
C GLU A 62 12.72 -9.25 1.18
N ARG A 63 11.47 -9.68 1.44
CA ARG A 63 11.16 -10.95 2.11
C ARG A 63 11.73 -12.13 1.33
N ARG A 64 11.48 -12.19 0.02
CA ARG A 64 12.02 -13.26 -0.85
C ARG A 64 13.54 -13.27 -0.85
N ALA A 65 14.16 -12.09 -0.92
CA ALA A 65 15.62 -11.97 -0.88
C ALA A 65 16.20 -12.46 0.46
N LEU A 66 15.55 -12.14 1.59
CA LEU A 66 15.94 -12.59 2.92
C LEU A 66 15.79 -14.12 3.05
N VAL A 67 14.67 -14.69 2.62
CA VAL A 67 14.43 -16.15 2.63
C VAL A 67 15.45 -16.88 1.78
N ALA A 68 15.75 -16.38 0.57
CA ALA A 68 16.76 -16.98 -0.30
C ALA A 68 18.15 -16.93 0.34
N ARG A 69 18.50 -15.84 1.03
CA ARG A 69 19.77 -15.72 1.77
C ARG A 69 19.84 -16.68 2.95
N ALA A 70 18.80 -16.75 3.78
CA ALA A 70 18.72 -17.67 4.91
C ALA A 70 18.82 -19.13 4.45
N THR A 71 18.16 -19.47 3.35
CA THR A 71 18.22 -20.81 2.74
C THR A 71 19.64 -21.14 2.25
N ARG A 72 20.30 -20.20 1.54
CA ARG A 72 21.69 -20.39 1.10
C ARG A 72 22.68 -20.52 2.26
N ALA A 73 22.52 -19.72 3.31
CA ALA A 73 23.36 -19.81 4.51
C ALA A 73 23.18 -21.16 5.22
N ARG A 74 21.97 -21.72 5.23
CA ARG A 74 21.70 -23.06 5.77
C ARG A 74 22.33 -24.18 4.93
N LEU A 75 22.43 -24.00 3.61
CA LEU A 75 23.03 -24.97 2.69
C LEU A 75 24.56 -24.88 2.60
N ARG A 76 25.16 -23.73 2.93
CA ARG A 76 26.62 -23.52 2.91
C ARG A 76 27.14 -23.41 4.34
N THR A 77 27.72 -24.48 4.86
CA THR A 77 28.29 -24.58 6.22
C THR A 77 29.60 -23.81 6.45
N VAL A 78 30.08 -23.00 5.49
CA VAL A 78 31.52 -22.66 5.42
C VAL A 78 31.85 -21.16 5.48
N ASP A 79 30.88 -20.24 5.49
CA ASP A 79 31.22 -18.81 5.63
C ASP A 79 30.18 -18.00 6.41
N HIS A 80 30.36 -17.94 7.74
CA HIS A 80 29.35 -17.40 8.65
C HIS A 80 29.41 -15.88 8.80
N ARG A 81 30.57 -15.24 8.66
CA ARG A 81 30.74 -13.81 8.98
C ARG A 81 30.22 -12.89 7.88
N GLY A 82 30.61 -13.09 6.62
CA GLY A 82 30.12 -12.27 5.49
C GLY A 82 28.62 -12.44 5.24
N ASN A 83 28.10 -13.66 5.44
CA ASN A 83 26.68 -13.95 5.31
C ASN A 83 25.83 -13.36 6.45
N ALA A 84 26.35 -13.27 7.68
CA ALA A 84 25.64 -12.68 8.81
C ALA A 84 25.38 -11.17 8.64
N TYR A 85 26.42 -10.39 8.30
CA TYR A 85 26.26 -8.94 8.06
C TYR A 85 25.30 -8.64 6.90
N GLY A 86 25.40 -9.41 5.81
CA GLY A 86 24.50 -9.27 4.67
C GLY A 86 23.04 -9.65 5.00
N ALA A 87 22.82 -10.65 5.85
CA ALA A 87 21.48 -11.03 6.32
C ALA A 87 20.89 -9.97 7.26
N GLN A 88 21.68 -9.44 8.20
CA GLN A 88 21.25 -8.41 9.13
C GLN A 88 20.85 -7.12 8.40
N ALA A 89 21.65 -6.66 7.44
CA ALA A 89 21.31 -5.48 6.63
C ALA A 89 20.05 -5.69 5.77
N ALA A 90 19.80 -6.92 5.29
CA ALA A 90 18.57 -7.24 4.57
C ALA A 90 17.34 -7.28 5.48
N ALA A 91 17.48 -7.84 6.69
CA ALA A 91 16.42 -7.84 7.71
C ALA A 91 16.05 -6.41 8.14
N ALA A 92 17.04 -5.54 8.39
CA ALA A 92 16.79 -4.15 8.76
C ALA A 92 16.07 -3.35 7.65
N ARG A 93 16.42 -3.57 6.38
CA ARG A 93 15.69 -2.95 5.26
C ARG A 93 14.25 -3.45 5.17
N MET A 94 14.05 -4.77 5.28
CA MET A 94 12.72 -5.38 5.30
C MET A 94 11.86 -4.81 6.43
N GLU A 95 12.40 -4.72 7.65
CA GLU A 95 11.71 -4.15 8.80
C GLU A 95 11.31 -2.69 8.55
N HIS A 96 12.25 -1.87 8.06
CA HIS A 96 11.97 -0.49 7.71
C HIS A 96 10.86 -0.36 6.64
N THR A 97 10.90 -1.19 5.59
CA THR A 97 9.88 -1.22 4.54
C THR A 97 8.52 -1.65 5.08
N CYS A 98 8.46 -2.64 5.98
CA CYS A 98 7.22 -3.05 6.65
C CYS A 98 6.63 -1.93 7.51
N ILE A 99 7.45 -1.24 8.31
CA ILE A 99 7.00 -0.11 9.12
C ILE A 99 6.39 0.98 8.23
N ARG A 100 7.07 1.32 7.11
CA ARG A 100 6.55 2.29 6.13
C ARG A 100 5.22 1.83 5.52
N ARG A 101 5.13 0.57 5.11
CA ARG A 101 3.90 -0.05 4.58
C ARG A 101 2.74 0.08 5.58
N ASP A 102 2.94 -0.28 6.83
CA ASP A 102 1.87 -0.29 7.84
C ASP A 102 1.42 1.14 8.22
N LEU A 103 2.36 2.08 8.31
CA LEU A 103 2.05 3.51 8.49
C LEU A 103 1.25 4.06 7.31
N THR A 104 1.67 3.79 6.07
CA THR A 104 0.96 4.23 4.87
C THR A 104 -0.44 3.62 4.80
N ALA A 105 -0.61 2.34 5.16
CA ALA A 105 -1.91 1.69 5.23
C ALA A 105 -2.86 2.34 6.25
N THR A 106 -2.31 2.71 7.41
CA THR A 106 -3.06 3.42 8.46
C THR A 106 -3.50 4.80 7.97
N HIS A 107 -2.59 5.58 7.39
CA HIS A 107 -2.92 6.90 6.84
C HIS A 107 -3.95 6.82 5.71
N LEU A 108 -3.81 5.84 4.81
CA LEU A 108 -4.77 5.62 3.73
C LEU A 108 -6.17 5.32 4.28
N SER A 109 -6.27 4.43 5.27
CA SER A 109 -7.55 4.07 5.89
C SER A 109 -8.22 5.28 6.56
N LEU A 110 -7.44 6.12 7.25
CA LEU A 110 -7.94 7.36 7.85
C LEU A 110 -8.46 8.35 6.80
N LEU A 111 -7.71 8.57 5.71
CA LEU A 111 -8.16 9.46 4.64
C LEU A 111 -9.39 8.92 3.91
N LEU A 112 -9.46 7.62 3.62
CA LEU A 112 -10.64 7.01 3.01
C LEU A 112 -11.89 7.18 3.88
N THR A 113 -11.76 6.99 5.20
CA THR A 113 -12.85 7.20 6.16
C THR A 113 -13.32 8.66 6.17
N ALA A 114 -12.39 9.61 6.22
CA ALA A 114 -12.69 11.04 6.19
C ALA A 114 -13.34 11.46 4.86
N TYR A 115 -12.88 10.90 3.73
CA TYR A 115 -13.44 11.16 2.41
C TYR A 115 -14.89 10.66 2.30
N HIS A 116 -15.14 9.45 2.80
CA HIS A 116 -16.50 8.89 2.83
C HIS A 116 -17.45 9.73 3.69
N ALA A 117 -16.99 10.23 4.85
CA ALA A 117 -17.77 11.12 5.70
C ALA A 117 -18.10 12.45 5.00
N ALA A 118 -17.12 13.06 4.32
CA ALA A 118 -17.28 14.34 3.62
C ALA A 118 -18.22 14.24 2.40
N THR A 119 -18.16 13.13 1.66
CA THR A 119 -19.03 12.90 0.50
C THR A 119 -20.47 12.55 0.91
N SER A 120 -20.65 11.81 2.02
CA SER A 120 -21.97 11.49 2.58
C SER A 120 -22.71 12.73 3.11
N THR A 121 -22.01 13.66 3.77
CA THR A 121 -22.61 14.91 4.25
C THR A 121 -23.01 15.86 3.12
N SER A 122 -22.24 15.87 2.01
CA SER A 122 -22.58 16.66 0.83
C SER A 122 -23.87 16.17 0.15
N ALA A 123 -24.05 14.85 0.03
CA ALA A 123 -25.26 14.25 -0.52
C ALA A 123 -26.53 14.60 0.29
N GLN A 124 -26.41 14.74 1.61
CA GLN A 124 -27.53 15.12 2.48
C GLN A 124 -27.96 16.59 2.35
N LYS A 125 -27.08 17.47 1.89
CA LYS A 125 -27.35 18.91 1.71
C LYS A 125 -28.10 19.20 0.42
N GLY A 126 -27.84 18.44 -0.65
CA GLY A 126 -28.53 18.56 -1.94
C GLY A 126 -29.99 18.08 -1.92
N ASN A 127 -30.36 17.20 -0.99
CA ASN A 127 -31.71 16.63 -0.89
C ASN A 127 -32.69 17.45 -0.03
N ARG A 128 -32.27 18.65 0.44
CA ARG A 128 -33.06 19.54 1.30
C ARG A 128 -33.43 20.87 0.63
N SER A 129 -33.31 20.98 -0.70
CA SER A 129 -33.68 22.16 -1.48
C SER A 129 -34.98 21.94 -2.24
#